data_AF-A0A9W8SDH0-F1
#
_entry.id   AF-A0A9W8SDH0-F1
#
_cell.length_a   1.000
_cell.length_b   1.000
_cell.length_c   1.000
_cell.angle_alpha   90.00
_cell.angle_beta   90.00
_cell.angle_gamma   90.00
#
_symmetry.space_group_name_H-M   'P 1'
#
loop_
_entity.id
_entity.type
_entity.pdbx_description
1 polymer ?
#
loop_
_entity_poly.entity_id
_entity_poly.type
_entity_poly.pdbx_seq_one_letter_code
_entity_poly.pdbx_strand_id
1 'polypeptide(L)'
;MVRLTLILSSILSSFYTARTSSEQDTVLLYQKALPILNQLQTWYSEMPASLQMNITYQRKLCFHGYLHFSYYGVMMTLLRRLIRSTALPPRCPDDQILAEIRQLALQTSQGAINFVVNLRPDQLESFWYFTSPYLYALLGSFTTLLLVTSLSSQERNFWQETLNSYLWNLRTVSKSSEPMRYAVNRLEGAILRGLEHALAVNLNDSGDDEVSPLMVHGPTEAFEYTDFGDWDLVAGVNGSFDFLTAFDLDSQYLGEL
;
A
#
# COMPACT_ATOMS: atom_id res chain seq x y z
N MET A 1 2.18 3.52 -19.52
CA MET A 1 0.81 4.07 -19.40
C MET A 1 -0.24 3.24 -20.11
N VAL A 2 -0.20 3.08 -21.44
CA VAL A 2 -1.26 2.35 -22.17
C VAL A 2 -1.53 0.96 -21.58
N ARG A 3 -0.47 0.16 -21.33
CA ARG A 3 -0.60 -1.15 -20.67
C ARG A 3 -1.23 -1.06 -19.28
N LEU A 4 -0.78 -0.13 -18.41
CA LEU A 4 -1.39 0.09 -17.09
C LEU A 4 -2.88 0.46 -17.18
N THR A 5 -3.29 1.28 -18.14
CA THR A 5 -4.70 1.65 -18.32
C THR A 5 -5.56 0.47 -18.79
N LEU A 6 -4.99 -0.45 -19.57
CA LEU A 6 -5.67 -1.71 -19.94
C LEU A 6 -5.83 -2.63 -18.73
N ILE A 7 -4.79 -2.75 -17.89
CA ILE A 7 -4.85 -3.51 -16.63
C ILE A 7 -5.91 -2.90 -15.70
N LEU A 8 -5.92 -1.57 -15.55
CA LEU A 8 -6.95 -0.88 -14.77
C LEU A 8 -8.35 -1.13 -15.32
N SER A 9 -8.54 -1.11 -16.63
CA SER A 9 -9.83 -1.44 -17.26
C SER A 9 -10.27 -2.88 -16.94
N SER A 10 -9.35 -3.84 -16.93
CA SER A 10 -9.60 -5.22 -16.50
C SER A 10 -10.03 -5.28 -15.02
N ILE A 11 -9.37 -4.53 -14.13
CA ILE A 11 -9.75 -4.41 -12.72
C ILE A 11 -11.16 -3.85 -12.57
N LEU A 12 -11.46 -2.73 -13.24
CA LEU A 12 -12.76 -2.08 -13.14
C LEU A 12 -13.88 -3.01 -13.62
N SER A 13 -13.67 -3.70 -14.74
CA SER A 13 -14.64 -4.65 -15.30
C SER A 13 -14.81 -5.90 -14.42
N SER A 14 -13.74 -6.34 -13.77
CA SER A 14 -13.74 -7.56 -12.96
C SER A 14 -14.29 -7.37 -11.56
N PHE A 15 -14.14 -6.18 -10.97
CA PHE A 15 -14.38 -5.95 -9.53
C PHE A 15 -15.34 -4.80 -9.23
N TYR A 16 -15.49 -3.83 -10.13
CA TYR A 16 -16.17 -2.56 -9.85
C TYR A 16 -17.40 -2.29 -10.73
N THR A 17 -17.88 -3.27 -11.50
CA THR A 17 -19.19 -3.17 -12.15
C THR A 17 -20.32 -3.48 -11.14
N ALA A 18 -21.52 -2.96 -11.39
CA ALA A 18 -22.69 -3.22 -10.54
C ALA A 18 -23.00 -4.72 -10.38
N ARG A 19 -22.66 -5.54 -11.37
CA ARG A 19 -22.84 -6.99 -11.33
C ARG A 19 -21.76 -7.68 -10.49
N THR A 20 -20.52 -7.25 -10.60
CA THR A 20 -19.38 -7.89 -9.91
C THR A 20 -19.19 -7.36 -8.49
N SER A 21 -19.80 -6.22 -8.15
CA SER A 21 -19.70 -5.63 -6.82
C SER A 21 -20.52 -6.37 -5.76
N SER A 22 -21.46 -7.24 -6.16
CA SER A 22 -22.25 -8.06 -5.23
C SER A 22 -21.44 -9.20 -4.63
N GLU A 23 -20.46 -9.73 -5.36
CA GLU A 23 -19.58 -10.81 -4.88
C GLU A 23 -18.76 -10.34 -3.68
N GLN A 24 -18.77 -11.08 -2.58
CA GLN A 24 -17.98 -10.75 -1.37
C GLN A 24 -17.08 -11.89 -0.93
N ASP A 25 -17.13 -13.05 -1.59
CA ASP A 25 -16.26 -14.17 -1.26
C ASP A 25 -14.79 -13.78 -1.50
N THR A 26 -14.03 -13.69 -0.42
CA THR A 26 -12.62 -13.29 -0.45
C THR A 26 -11.76 -14.26 -1.24
N VAL A 27 -12.02 -15.56 -1.15
CA VAL A 27 -11.24 -16.60 -1.84
C VAL A 27 -11.45 -16.45 -3.35
N LEU A 28 -12.69 -16.32 -3.78
CA LEU A 28 -13.02 -16.17 -5.20
C LEU A 28 -12.49 -14.83 -5.77
N LEU A 29 -12.61 -13.75 -5.00
CA LEU A 29 -12.05 -12.45 -5.38
C LEU A 29 -10.52 -12.50 -5.51
N TYR A 30 -9.84 -13.19 -4.61
CA TYR A 30 -8.38 -13.36 -4.64
C TYR A 30 -7.94 -14.19 -5.85
N GLN A 31 -8.58 -15.34 -6.10
CA GLN A 31 -8.31 -16.18 -7.29
C GLN A 31 -8.47 -15.38 -8.59
N LYS A 32 -9.50 -14.54 -8.68
CA LYS A 32 -9.71 -13.65 -9.82
C LYS A 32 -8.64 -12.56 -9.95
N ALA A 33 -8.06 -12.13 -8.83
CA ALA A 33 -7.07 -11.07 -8.78
C ALA A 33 -5.66 -11.56 -9.18
N LEU A 34 -5.30 -12.82 -8.89
CA LEU A 34 -3.99 -13.41 -9.21
C LEU A 34 -3.47 -13.12 -10.63
N PRO A 35 -4.22 -13.39 -11.73
CA PRO A 35 -3.71 -13.12 -13.07
C PRO A 35 -3.46 -11.62 -13.33
N ILE A 36 -4.17 -10.74 -12.63
CA ILE A 36 -4.00 -9.28 -12.75
C ILE A 36 -2.79 -8.82 -11.92
N LEU A 37 -2.59 -9.38 -10.72
CA LEU A 37 -1.42 -9.14 -9.88
C LEU A 37 -0.14 -9.52 -10.64
N ASN A 38 -0.12 -10.69 -11.28
CA ASN A 38 1.00 -11.12 -12.12
C ASN A 38 1.26 -10.15 -13.27
N GLN A 39 0.22 -9.72 -13.98
CA GLN A 39 0.37 -8.71 -15.05
C GLN A 39 0.95 -7.38 -14.53
N LEU A 40 0.56 -6.93 -13.33
CA LEU A 40 1.11 -5.72 -12.73
C LEU A 40 2.58 -5.89 -12.38
N GLN A 41 2.95 -7.02 -11.77
CA GLN A 41 4.34 -7.32 -11.40
C GLN A 41 5.23 -7.43 -12.64
N THR A 42 4.80 -8.17 -13.67
CA THR A 42 5.49 -8.25 -14.95
C THR A 42 5.64 -6.87 -15.59
N TRP A 43 4.58 -6.05 -15.55
CA TRP A 43 4.66 -4.70 -16.10
C TRP A 43 5.73 -3.85 -15.41
N TYR A 44 5.88 -3.98 -14.08
CA TYR A 44 6.88 -3.25 -13.32
C TYR A 44 8.30 -3.78 -13.57
N SER A 45 8.50 -5.10 -13.65
CA SER A 45 9.81 -5.72 -13.91
C SER A 45 10.31 -5.49 -15.33
N GLU A 46 9.42 -5.43 -16.31
CA GLU A 46 9.75 -5.11 -17.71
C GLU A 46 10.01 -3.61 -17.94
N MET A 47 9.93 -2.76 -16.91
CA MET A 47 10.09 -1.32 -17.09
C MET A 47 11.50 -0.98 -17.59
N PRO A 48 11.63 -0.32 -18.76
CA PRO A 48 12.93 0.03 -19.31
C PRO A 48 13.76 0.88 -18.34
N ALA A 49 15.07 0.64 -18.31
CA ALA A 49 16.00 1.41 -17.48
C ALA A 49 15.89 2.93 -17.72
N SER A 50 15.53 3.36 -18.94
CA SER A 50 15.32 4.76 -19.32
C SER A 50 14.13 5.44 -18.64
N LEU A 51 13.24 4.70 -17.97
CA LEU A 51 12.06 5.20 -17.27
C LEU A 51 12.18 5.07 -15.74
N GLN A 52 13.37 4.72 -15.25
CA GLN A 52 13.63 4.59 -13.82
C GLN A 52 13.69 5.95 -13.11
N MET A 53 13.36 5.97 -11.82
CA MET A 53 13.34 7.19 -10.99
C MET A 53 14.73 7.72 -10.61
N ASN A 54 15.76 6.88 -10.69
CA ASN A 54 17.15 7.25 -10.40
C ASN A 54 17.78 8.15 -11.48
N ILE A 55 17.13 8.28 -12.65
CA ILE A 55 17.61 9.16 -13.72
C ILE A 55 17.47 10.62 -13.29
N THR A 56 18.55 11.36 -13.52
CA THR A 56 18.63 12.81 -13.32
C THR A 56 18.97 13.48 -14.64
N TYR A 57 18.24 14.54 -14.97
CA TYR A 57 18.49 15.33 -16.16
C TYR A 57 19.12 16.66 -15.77
N GLN A 58 20.24 17.03 -16.40
CA GLN A 58 20.84 18.33 -16.16
C GLN A 58 19.90 19.45 -16.63
N ARG A 59 19.54 20.35 -15.71
CA ARG A 59 18.69 21.52 -15.97
C ARG A 59 17.33 21.16 -16.59
N LYS A 60 16.81 19.96 -16.32
CA LYS A 60 15.47 19.53 -16.74
C LYS A 60 14.78 18.77 -15.61
N LEU A 61 13.45 18.81 -15.64
CA LEU A 61 12.59 18.09 -14.70
C LEU A 61 12.48 16.62 -15.09
N CYS A 62 12.36 15.73 -14.10
CA CYS A 62 12.21 14.30 -14.32
C CYS A 62 10.74 13.88 -14.19
N PHE A 63 10.07 13.64 -15.32
CA PHE A 63 8.63 13.36 -15.38
C PHE A 63 8.28 11.88 -15.16
N HIS A 64 9.20 11.03 -14.72
CA HIS A 64 8.91 9.60 -14.56
C HIS A 64 7.96 9.31 -13.39
N GLY A 65 7.86 10.24 -12.42
CA GLY A 65 7.09 10.04 -11.19
C GLY A 65 5.64 9.64 -11.43
N TYR A 66 4.94 10.26 -12.38
CA TYR A 66 3.53 9.93 -12.62
C TYR A 66 3.34 8.47 -13.08
N LEU A 67 4.30 7.90 -13.82
CA LEU A 67 4.23 6.54 -14.34
C LEU A 67 4.35 5.52 -13.20
N HIS A 68 5.36 5.70 -12.34
CA HIS A 68 5.56 4.88 -11.14
C HIS A 68 4.40 5.01 -10.17
N PHE A 69 3.90 6.23 -9.97
CA PHE A 69 2.77 6.42 -9.08
C PHE A 69 1.47 5.83 -9.62
N SER A 70 1.29 5.83 -10.94
CA SER A 70 0.15 5.16 -11.58
C SER A 70 0.17 3.65 -11.34
N TYR A 71 1.33 3.01 -11.33
CA TYR A 71 1.45 1.59 -10.96
C TYR A 71 0.91 1.33 -9.54
N TYR A 72 1.38 2.10 -8.55
CA TYR A 72 0.85 2.01 -7.19
C TYR A 72 -0.65 2.30 -7.13
N GLY A 73 -1.13 3.29 -7.89
CA GLY A 73 -2.56 3.60 -8.01
C GLY A 73 -3.41 2.41 -8.46
N VAL A 74 -2.96 1.70 -9.50
CA VAL A 74 -3.66 0.52 -10.03
C VAL A 74 -3.60 -0.64 -9.02
N MET A 75 -2.43 -0.89 -8.43
CA MET A 75 -2.25 -1.92 -7.40
C MET A 75 -3.13 -1.67 -6.18
N MET A 76 -3.12 -0.46 -5.63
CA MET A 76 -3.99 -0.06 -4.52
C MET A 76 -5.48 -0.17 -4.88
N THR A 77 -5.86 0.12 -6.12
CA THR A 77 -7.26 -0.01 -6.55
C THR A 77 -7.74 -1.47 -6.48
N LEU A 78 -6.90 -2.42 -6.88
CA LEU A 78 -7.19 -3.85 -6.74
C LEU A 78 -7.19 -4.29 -5.27
N LEU A 79 -6.14 -3.96 -4.53
CA LEU A 79 -5.98 -4.36 -3.13
C LEU A 79 -7.07 -3.76 -2.23
N ARG A 80 -7.57 -2.55 -2.53
CA ARG A 80 -8.69 -1.96 -1.80
C ARG A 80 -9.96 -2.81 -1.90
N ARG A 81 -10.16 -3.54 -3.01
CA ARG A 81 -11.28 -4.49 -3.13
C ARG A 81 -11.07 -5.72 -2.26
N LEU A 82 -9.86 -6.29 -2.31
CA LEU A 82 -9.51 -7.49 -1.56
C LEU A 82 -9.52 -7.24 -0.04
N ILE A 83 -8.86 -6.18 0.44
CA ILE A 83 -8.86 -5.83 1.87
C ILE A 83 -10.27 -5.61 2.40
N ARG A 84 -11.16 -4.97 1.63
CA ARG A 84 -12.55 -4.80 2.04
C ARG A 84 -13.29 -6.13 2.18
N SER A 85 -13.07 -7.10 1.29
CA SER A 85 -13.73 -8.40 1.43
C SER A 85 -13.25 -9.14 2.67
N THR A 86 -11.98 -8.99 3.07
CA THR A 86 -11.46 -9.60 4.31
C THR A 86 -12.12 -9.07 5.59
N ALA A 87 -12.64 -7.84 5.55
CA ALA A 87 -13.24 -7.17 6.70
C ALA A 87 -14.77 -7.32 6.77
N LEU A 88 -15.40 -7.89 5.75
CA LEU A 88 -16.85 -8.08 5.69
C LEU A 88 -17.24 -9.48 6.18
N PRO A 89 -18.37 -9.64 6.89
CA PRO A 89 -18.94 -10.95 7.17
C PRO A 89 -19.49 -11.64 5.90
N PRO A 90 -19.39 -12.97 5.77
CA PRO A 90 -18.67 -13.89 6.65
C PRO A 90 -17.15 -13.80 6.47
N ARG A 91 -16.40 -13.99 7.56
CA ARG A 91 -14.93 -13.98 7.51
C ARG A 91 -14.44 -15.12 6.61
N CYS A 92 -13.41 -14.84 5.81
CA CYS A 92 -12.72 -15.85 5.01
C CYS A 92 -12.20 -16.98 5.92
N PRO A 93 -12.50 -18.26 5.62
CA PRO A 93 -12.04 -19.38 6.41
C PRO A 93 -10.54 -19.69 6.19
N ASP A 94 -9.97 -19.21 5.09
CA ASP A 94 -8.58 -19.45 4.73
C ASP A 94 -7.69 -18.31 5.27
N ASP A 95 -6.97 -18.59 6.35
CA ASP A 95 -6.06 -17.63 6.99
C ASP A 95 -4.80 -17.37 6.15
N GLN A 96 -4.38 -18.31 5.28
CA GLN A 96 -3.23 -18.10 4.39
C GLN A 96 -3.56 -17.04 3.33
N ILE A 97 -4.73 -17.13 2.69
CA ILE A 97 -5.18 -16.12 1.73
C ILE A 97 -5.31 -14.74 2.40
N LEU A 98 -5.81 -14.69 3.63
CA LEU A 98 -5.89 -13.44 4.40
C LEU A 98 -4.49 -12.84 4.63
N ALA A 99 -3.51 -13.65 5.02
CA ALA A 99 -2.14 -13.22 5.23
C ALA A 99 -1.50 -12.69 3.94
N GLU A 100 -1.65 -13.41 2.82
CA GLU A 100 -1.09 -13.01 1.51
C GLU A 100 -1.66 -11.66 1.04
N ILE A 101 -2.99 -11.47 1.12
CA ILE A 101 -3.64 -10.21 0.75
C ILE A 101 -3.12 -9.05 1.61
N ARG A 102 -2.96 -9.26 2.92
CA ARG A 102 -2.47 -8.23 3.84
C ARG A 102 -1.00 -7.90 3.62
N GLN A 103 -0.17 -8.90 3.37
CA GLN A 103 1.24 -8.70 3.07
C GLN A 103 1.41 -7.89 1.78
N LEU A 104 0.66 -8.21 0.71
CA LEU A 104 0.67 -7.43 -0.52
C LEU A 104 0.21 -5.98 -0.30
N ALA A 105 -0.82 -5.77 0.54
CA ALA A 105 -1.30 -4.45 0.90
C ALA A 105 -0.26 -3.63 1.69
N LEU A 106 0.40 -4.26 2.66
CA LEU A 106 1.49 -3.66 3.43
C LEU A 106 2.62 -3.20 2.52
N GLN A 107 3.17 -4.12 1.72
CA GLN A 107 4.28 -3.85 0.80
C GLN A 107 3.93 -2.75 -0.21
N THR A 108 2.72 -2.80 -0.79
CA THR A 108 2.25 -1.78 -1.74
C THR A 108 2.12 -0.41 -1.07
N SER A 109 1.54 -0.35 0.12
CA SER A 109 1.35 0.90 0.88
C SER A 109 2.70 1.52 1.26
N GLN A 110 3.60 0.72 1.84
CA GLN A 110 4.96 1.17 2.21
C GLN A 110 5.75 1.62 0.98
N GLY A 111 5.74 0.85 -0.11
CA GLY A 111 6.41 1.21 -1.35
C GLY A 111 5.89 2.53 -1.94
N ALA A 112 4.56 2.73 -1.93
CA ALA A 112 3.93 3.95 -2.40
C ALA A 112 4.24 5.16 -1.49
N ILE A 113 4.20 5.00 -0.17
CA ILE A 113 4.56 6.06 0.78
C ILE A 113 6.04 6.44 0.61
N ASN A 114 6.92 5.44 0.58
CA ASN A 114 8.36 5.66 0.41
C ASN A 114 8.65 6.36 -0.92
N PHE A 115 7.96 5.97 -2.00
CA PHE A 115 8.03 6.66 -3.28
C PHE A 115 7.65 8.14 -3.16
N VAL A 116 6.53 8.47 -2.51
CA VAL A 116 6.04 9.86 -2.38
C VAL A 116 6.95 10.70 -1.49
N VAL A 117 7.37 10.17 -0.34
CA VAL A 117 8.18 10.90 0.65
C VAL A 117 9.57 11.22 0.12
N ASN A 118 10.12 10.37 -0.75
CA ASN A 118 11.46 10.56 -1.34
C ASN A 118 11.47 11.24 -2.70
N LEU A 119 10.35 11.86 -3.12
CA LEU A 119 10.33 12.62 -4.37
C LEU A 119 11.30 13.80 -4.28
N ARG A 120 12.23 13.86 -5.23
CA ARG A 120 13.17 14.98 -5.34
C ARG A 120 12.47 16.23 -5.87
N PRO A 121 13.01 17.44 -5.60
CA PRO A 121 12.43 18.68 -6.14
C PRO A 121 12.28 18.69 -7.67
N ASP A 122 13.22 18.08 -8.42
CA ASP A 122 13.13 17.97 -9.89
C ASP A 122 11.98 17.07 -10.38
N GLN A 123 11.51 16.16 -9.53
CA GLN A 123 10.40 15.25 -9.81
C GLN A 123 9.07 15.83 -9.32
N LEU A 124 9.08 16.52 -8.18
CA LEU A 124 7.91 17.18 -7.61
C LEU A 124 7.36 18.26 -8.54
N GLU A 125 8.25 19.11 -9.07
CA GLU A 125 7.91 20.19 -10.01
C GLU A 125 7.70 19.68 -11.44
N SER A 126 7.96 18.39 -11.69
CA SER A 126 7.79 17.80 -13.01
C SER A 126 6.32 17.68 -13.42
N PHE A 127 6.10 17.21 -14.65
CA PHE A 127 4.76 16.93 -15.12
C PHE A 127 4.10 15.79 -14.33
N TRP A 128 2.94 16.10 -13.74
CA TRP A 128 2.02 15.13 -13.14
C TRP A 128 0.72 15.07 -13.96
N TYR A 129 0.29 13.86 -14.30
CA TYR A 129 -0.97 13.67 -15.03
C TYR A 129 -2.17 14.08 -14.17
N PHE A 130 -3.31 14.42 -14.79
CA PHE A 130 -4.49 14.96 -14.08
C PHE A 130 -5.07 14.02 -13.02
N THR A 131 -4.77 12.72 -13.10
CA THR A 131 -5.20 11.71 -12.12
C THR A 131 -4.32 11.68 -10.86
N SER A 132 -3.10 12.24 -10.91
CA SER A 132 -2.14 12.21 -9.81
C SER A 132 -2.66 12.78 -8.47
N PRO A 133 -3.40 13.91 -8.44
CA PRO A 133 -4.00 14.41 -7.21
C PRO A 133 -4.90 13.37 -6.51
N TYR A 134 -5.63 12.58 -7.31
CA TYR A 134 -6.48 11.51 -6.79
C TYR A 134 -5.67 10.31 -6.30
N LEU A 135 -4.52 10.03 -6.90
CA LEU A 135 -3.63 8.95 -6.45
C LEU A 135 -3.00 9.27 -5.09
N TYR A 136 -2.61 10.52 -4.85
CA TYR A 136 -2.14 10.97 -3.53
C TYR A 136 -3.25 10.81 -2.48
N ALA A 137 -4.48 11.22 -2.81
CA ALA A 137 -5.62 10.99 -1.91
C ALA A 137 -5.97 9.50 -1.75
N LEU A 138 -5.80 8.69 -2.80
CA LEU A 138 -6.04 7.25 -2.77
C LEU A 138 -5.07 6.57 -1.81
N LEU A 139 -3.80 6.95 -1.81
CA LEU A 139 -2.80 6.41 -0.90
C LEU A 139 -3.21 6.63 0.56
N GLY A 140 -3.50 7.86 0.95
CA GLY A 140 -3.97 8.15 2.32
C GLY A 140 -5.27 7.42 2.69
N SER A 141 -6.23 7.34 1.75
CA SER A 141 -7.48 6.60 1.96
C SER A 141 -7.27 5.08 2.03
N PHE A 142 -6.26 4.55 1.34
CA PHE A 142 -5.90 3.14 1.39
C PHE A 142 -5.21 2.80 2.71
N THR A 143 -4.27 3.62 3.17
CA THR A 143 -3.66 3.51 4.51
C THR A 143 -4.72 3.59 5.61
N THR A 144 -5.69 4.49 5.45
CA THR A 144 -6.86 4.59 6.36
C THR A 144 -7.70 3.30 6.35
N LEU A 145 -7.91 2.68 5.17
CA LEU A 145 -8.62 1.41 5.10
C LEU A 145 -7.87 0.34 5.90
N LEU A 146 -6.54 0.25 5.73
CA LEU A 146 -5.72 -0.72 6.46
C LEU A 146 -5.84 -0.50 7.98
N LEU A 147 -5.76 0.76 8.44
CA LEU A 147 -5.95 1.15 9.83
C LEU A 147 -7.31 0.68 10.41
N VAL A 148 -8.42 0.94 9.73
CA VAL A 148 -9.75 0.57 10.26
C VAL A 148 -10.03 -0.93 10.17
N THR A 149 -9.32 -1.64 9.29
CA THR A 149 -9.40 -3.09 9.16
C THR A 149 -8.32 -3.84 9.95
N SER A 150 -7.50 -3.16 10.76
CA SER A 150 -6.45 -3.80 11.57
C SER A 150 -7.03 -4.90 12.46
N LEU A 151 -6.33 -6.05 12.52
CA LEU A 151 -6.73 -7.21 13.32
C LEU A 151 -6.14 -7.18 14.73
N SER A 152 -5.06 -6.41 14.94
CA SER A 152 -4.40 -6.25 16.24
C SER A 152 -4.21 -4.77 16.59
N SER A 153 -4.06 -4.49 17.89
CA SER A 153 -3.73 -3.15 18.39
C SER A 153 -2.38 -2.67 17.86
N GLN A 154 -1.40 -3.56 17.72
CA GLN A 154 -0.08 -3.21 17.17
C GLN A 154 -0.18 -2.80 15.70
N GLU A 155 -0.93 -3.55 14.87
CA GLU A 155 -1.16 -3.20 13.47
C GLU A 155 -1.89 -1.86 13.35
N ARG A 156 -2.85 -1.60 14.25
CA ARG A 156 -3.56 -0.31 14.32
C ARG A 156 -2.60 0.84 14.63
N ASN A 157 -1.76 0.71 15.66
CA ASN A 157 -0.79 1.76 16.03
C ASN A 157 0.19 2.04 14.89
N PHE A 158 0.72 0.99 14.25
CA PHE A 158 1.59 1.12 13.09
C PHE A 158 0.93 1.92 11.95
N TRP A 159 -0.30 1.57 11.55
CA TRP A 159 -0.99 2.28 10.48
C TRP A 159 -1.41 3.69 10.86
N GLN A 160 -1.69 3.94 12.14
CA GLN A 160 -2.00 5.27 12.66
C GLN A 160 -0.78 6.19 12.55
N GLU A 161 0.38 5.74 13.03
CA GLU A 161 1.65 6.49 12.93
C GLU A 161 2.06 6.69 11.46
N THR A 162 1.92 5.65 10.64
CA THR A 162 2.17 5.73 9.20
C THR A 162 1.28 6.76 8.52
N LEU A 163 -0.02 6.77 8.83
CA LEU A 163 -0.97 7.74 8.27
C LEU A 163 -0.66 9.17 8.73
N ASN A 164 -0.35 9.36 10.02
CA ASN A 164 0.03 10.67 10.56
C ASN A 164 1.29 11.22 9.87
N SER A 165 2.31 10.36 9.70
CA SER A 165 3.56 10.72 9.03
C SER A 165 3.32 11.07 7.56
N TYR A 166 2.48 10.30 6.86
CA TYR A 166 2.11 10.58 5.48
C TYR A 166 1.36 11.91 5.33
N LEU A 167 0.37 12.18 6.19
CA LEU A 167 -0.37 13.45 6.20
C LEU A 167 0.55 14.64 6.51
N TRP A 168 1.49 14.48 7.44
CA TRP A 168 2.49 15.49 7.74
C TRP A 168 3.40 15.80 6.53
N ASN A 169 3.87 14.76 5.84
CA ASN A 169 4.66 14.93 4.62
C ASN A 169 3.86 15.69 3.55
N LEU A 170 2.61 15.27 3.28
CA LEU A 170 1.76 15.94 2.31
C LEU A 170 1.54 17.43 2.67
N ARG A 171 1.30 17.76 3.94
CA ARG A 171 1.19 19.17 4.39
C ARG A 171 2.43 19.98 4.10
N THR A 172 3.60 19.40 4.37
CA THR A 172 4.90 20.05 4.17
C THR A 172 5.13 20.37 2.69
N VAL A 173 4.81 19.42 1.79
CA VAL A 173 5.06 19.54 0.34
C VAL A 173 3.89 20.20 -0.42
N SER A 174 2.71 20.33 0.20
CA SER A 174 1.51 20.91 -0.44
C SER A 174 1.70 22.35 -0.95
N LYS A 175 2.64 23.10 -0.40
CA LYS A 175 2.92 24.48 -0.81
C LYS A 175 3.64 24.55 -2.16
N SER A 176 4.41 23.52 -2.52
CA SER A 176 5.13 23.44 -3.79
C SER A 176 4.42 22.57 -4.83
N SER A 177 3.54 21.65 -4.42
CA SER A 177 2.87 20.73 -5.35
C SER A 177 1.34 20.84 -5.29
N GLU A 178 0.74 21.34 -6.37
CA GLU A 178 -0.72 21.41 -6.55
C GLU A 178 -1.43 20.04 -6.37
N PRO A 179 -0.96 18.93 -6.98
CA PRO A 179 -1.55 17.61 -6.75
C PRO A 179 -1.57 17.17 -5.28
N MET A 180 -0.50 17.44 -4.54
CA MET A 180 -0.44 17.10 -3.12
C MET A 180 -1.35 18.01 -2.29
N ARG A 181 -1.45 19.30 -2.63
CA ARG A 181 -2.39 20.21 -1.97
C ARG A 181 -3.84 19.76 -2.09
N TYR A 182 -4.25 19.31 -3.28
CA TYR A 182 -5.56 18.71 -3.47
C TYR A 182 -5.77 17.50 -2.56
N ALA A 183 -4.77 16.61 -2.47
CA ALA A 183 -4.85 15.42 -1.63
C ALA A 183 -4.97 15.74 -0.15
N VAL A 184 -4.20 16.70 0.37
CA VAL A 184 -4.31 17.19 1.75
C VAL A 184 -5.74 17.67 2.02
N ASN A 185 -6.25 18.59 1.20
CA ASN A 185 -7.60 19.15 1.40
C ASN A 185 -8.69 18.07 1.36
N ARG A 186 -8.54 17.08 0.47
CA ARG A 186 -9.48 15.96 0.36
C ARG A 186 -9.40 15.00 1.54
N LEU A 187 -8.18 14.70 2.02
CA LEU A 187 -7.96 13.78 3.13
C LEU A 187 -8.34 14.41 4.46
N GLU A 188 -8.03 15.68 4.71
CA GLU A 188 -8.44 16.37 5.93
C GLU A 188 -9.96 16.45 6.07
N GLY A 189 -10.69 16.72 4.98
CA GLY A 189 -12.15 16.73 5.00
C GLY A 189 -12.80 15.37 5.31
N ALA A 190 -12.15 14.27 4.92
CA ALA A 190 -12.66 12.91 5.08
C ALA A 190 -12.15 12.19 6.35
N ILE A 191 -10.89 12.43 6.73
CA ILE A 191 -10.21 11.75 7.84
C ILE A 191 -10.50 12.44 9.16
N LEU A 192 -10.46 13.77 9.25
CA LEU A 192 -10.74 14.46 10.51
C LEU A 192 -12.19 14.18 10.94
N ARG A 193 -13.17 14.46 10.08
CA ARG A 193 -14.59 14.24 10.43
C ARG A 193 -15.01 12.78 10.62
N GLY A 194 -14.29 11.83 10.03
CA GLY A 194 -14.67 10.41 10.01
C GLY A 194 -13.88 9.51 10.96
N LEU A 195 -12.62 9.86 11.25
CA LEU A 195 -11.69 9.04 12.03
C LEU A 195 -11.20 9.72 13.30
N GLU A 196 -11.71 10.91 13.66
CA GLU A 196 -11.44 11.54 14.95
C GLU A 196 -11.55 10.53 16.11
N HIS A 197 -12.57 9.66 16.14
CA HIS A 197 -12.73 8.66 17.21
C HIS A 197 -11.80 7.43 17.08
N ALA A 198 -11.42 7.06 15.86
CA ALA A 198 -10.50 5.94 15.61
C ALA A 198 -9.02 6.33 15.80
N LEU A 199 -8.72 7.63 15.64
CA LEU A 199 -7.41 8.24 15.84
C LEU A 199 -7.24 8.87 17.23
N ALA A 200 -8.33 9.13 17.96
CA ALA A 200 -8.32 9.73 19.30
C ALA A 200 -8.26 8.72 20.45
N VAL A 201 -7.87 7.47 20.20
CA VAL A 201 -7.54 6.56 21.30
C VAL A 201 -6.32 7.13 22.02
N ASN A 202 -6.60 7.79 23.14
CA ASN A 202 -5.61 8.31 24.07
C ASN A 202 -4.97 7.11 24.78
N LEU A 203 -3.64 7.10 24.89
CA LEU A 203 -2.84 6.14 25.66
C LEU A 203 -3.10 6.17 27.18
N ASN A 204 -4.18 6.81 27.63
CA ASN A 204 -4.53 6.99 29.04
C ASN A 204 -5.77 6.17 29.44
N ASP A 205 -6.05 5.05 28.77
CA ASP A 205 -6.95 4.07 29.36
C ASP A 205 -6.22 3.46 30.55
N SER A 206 -6.62 3.88 31.75
CA SER A 206 -5.94 3.59 33.01
C SER A 206 -5.94 2.10 33.33
N GLY A 207 -4.76 1.49 33.33
CA GLY A 207 -4.49 0.16 33.86
C GLY A 207 -3.03 0.05 34.29
N ASP A 208 -2.83 0.15 35.61
CA ASP A 208 -1.63 -0.12 36.41
C ASP A 208 -0.56 0.99 36.53
N ASP A 209 -0.73 1.78 37.59
CA ASP A 209 0.09 2.90 38.11
C ASP A 209 1.51 2.51 38.64
N GLU A 210 2.12 1.39 38.23
CA GLU A 210 3.37 0.93 38.88
C GLU A 210 4.67 0.89 38.05
N VAL A 211 4.69 1.27 36.77
CA VAL A 211 5.97 1.29 36.04
C VAL A 211 6.13 2.54 35.18
N SER A 212 6.76 3.57 35.76
CA SER A 212 7.24 4.74 35.00
C SER A 212 8.40 4.34 34.07
N PRO A 213 8.31 4.58 32.74
CA PRO A 213 9.47 4.50 31.87
C PRO A 213 10.29 5.79 31.97
N LEU A 214 11.57 5.65 32.31
CA LEU A 214 12.57 6.70 32.23
C LEU A 214 12.63 7.27 30.80
N MET A 215 12.46 8.58 30.68
CA MET A 215 12.70 9.30 29.43
C MET A 215 14.20 9.46 29.20
N VAL A 216 14.71 8.83 28.14
CA VAL A 216 16.03 9.17 27.57
C VAL A 216 15.79 10.08 26.36
N HIS A 217 16.28 11.32 26.47
CA HIS A 217 16.31 12.30 25.39
C HIS A 217 17.19 11.83 24.22
N GLY A 218 16.84 12.21 22.98
CA GLY A 218 17.38 11.71 21.70
C GLY A 218 18.86 12.02 21.41
N PRO A 219 19.39 11.91 20.15
CA PRO A 219 18.69 12.05 18.86
C PRO A 219 19.06 11.01 17.77
N THR A 220 18.29 11.02 16.66
CA THR A 220 18.68 10.50 15.32
C THR A 220 19.29 9.09 15.28
N GLU A 221 18.44 8.06 15.20
CA GLU A 221 18.84 6.79 14.59
C GLU A 221 17.80 6.36 13.55
N ALA A 222 18.33 5.72 12.53
CA ALA A 222 17.72 5.44 11.25
C ALA A 222 16.46 4.58 11.38
N PHE A 223 15.67 4.56 10.31
CA PHE A 223 14.66 3.54 10.05
C PHE A 223 15.30 2.15 10.17
N GLU A 224 15.31 1.59 11.37
CA GLU A 224 15.70 0.22 11.62
C GLU A 224 14.46 -0.65 11.37
N TYR A 225 14.58 -1.44 10.31
CA TYR A 225 13.62 -2.45 9.87
C TYR A 225 13.31 -3.38 11.05
N THR A 226 12.12 -3.27 11.64
CA THR A 226 11.56 -4.41 12.37
C THR A 226 11.04 -5.40 11.35
N ASP A 227 11.85 -6.44 11.17
CA ASP A 227 11.53 -7.67 10.46
C ASP A 227 10.14 -8.17 10.88
N PHE A 228 9.27 -8.36 9.89
CA PHE A 228 7.87 -8.77 10.10
C PHE A 228 7.74 -10.24 10.55
N GLY A 229 8.87 -10.93 10.76
CA GLY A 229 9.00 -12.36 10.99
C GLY A 229 8.88 -12.86 12.44
N ASP A 230 8.66 -12.00 13.44
CA ASP A 230 8.64 -12.41 14.87
C ASP A 230 7.23 -12.51 15.50
N TRP A 231 6.18 -12.56 14.68
CA TRP A 231 4.86 -12.99 15.13
C TRP A 231 4.81 -14.52 15.18
N ASP A 232 5.19 -15.06 16.33
CA ASP A 232 5.35 -16.48 16.65
C ASP A 232 4.10 -17.34 16.29
N LEU A 233 4.14 -17.93 15.10
CA LEU A 233 3.44 -19.18 14.75
C LEU A 233 4.49 -20.29 14.61
N VAL A 234 5.25 -20.53 15.68
CA VAL A 234 6.00 -21.74 16.04
C VAL A 234 6.61 -22.57 14.89
N ALA A 235 7.94 -22.45 14.84
CA ALA A 235 8.97 -23.45 14.50
C ALA A 235 9.36 -23.69 13.02
N GLY A 236 10.56 -23.20 12.67
CA GLY A 236 11.56 -24.04 12.00
C GLY A 236 12.28 -23.48 10.76
N VAL A 237 13.58 -23.18 10.97
CA VAL A 237 14.72 -23.28 10.03
C VAL A 237 15.16 -22.02 9.25
N ASN A 238 16.42 -21.67 9.54
CA ASN A 238 17.30 -20.63 9.01
C ASN A 238 17.44 -20.52 7.48
N GLY A 239 17.60 -19.28 6.99
CA GLY A 239 18.42 -18.95 5.81
C GLY A 239 17.77 -18.01 4.79
N SER A 240 18.24 -16.76 4.72
CA SER A 240 18.21 -15.82 3.58
C SER A 240 17.20 -16.13 2.44
N PHE A 241 16.02 -15.49 2.45
CA PHE A 241 14.99 -15.72 1.44
C PHE A 241 15.07 -14.77 0.23
N ASP A 242 15.41 -15.36 -0.90
CA ASP A 242 15.39 -14.82 -2.26
C ASP A 242 13.97 -15.01 -2.85
N PHE A 243 13.34 -13.93 -3.31
CA PHE A 243 11.90 -13.87 -3.67
C PHE A 243 11.54 -14.63 -4.97
N LEU A 244 12.52 -15.21 -5.68
CA LEU A 244 12.35 -15.68 -7.06
C LEU A 244 12.27 -17.20 -7.25
N THR A 245 12.36 -18.01 -6.19
CA THR A 245 12.32 -19.49 -6.31
C THR A 245 11.01 -20.15 -5.88
N ALA A 246 10.03 -19.40 -5.34
CA ALA A 246 8.76 -19.99 -4.89
C ALA A 246 7.72 -20.24 -6.01
N PHE A 247 8.06 -19.97 -7.28
CA PHE A 247 7.21 -20.24 -8.44
C PHE A 247 7.91 -21.17 -9.44
N ASP A 248 8.35 -22.33 -8.99
CA ASP A 248 8.52 -23.47 -9.88
C ASP A 248 7.21 -24.28 -9.86
N LEU A 249 6.31 -23.92 -10.78
CA LEU A 249 5.20 -24.78 -11.16
C LEU A 249 5.81 -25.91 -11.98
N ASP A 250 6.17 -27.00 -11.31
CA ASP A 250 6.69 -28.18 -11.96
C ASP A 250 5.61 -28.74 -12.89
N SER A 251 5.81 -28.45 -14.16
CA SER A 251 5.01 -28.86 -15.30
C SER A 251 5.30 -30.32 -15.62
N GLN A 252 4.65 -31.24 -14.90
CA GLN A 252 4.53 -32.62 -15.33
C GLN A 252 3.15 -33.15 -14.95
N TYR A 253 2.20 -33.11 -15.89
CA TYR A 253 1.22 -34.16 -16.20
C TYR A 253 0.30 -33.65 -17.32
N LEU A 254 0.86 -33.57 -18.53
CA LEU A 254 0.12 -33.54 -19.78
C LEU A 254 0.91 -34.34 -20.83
N GLY A 255 0.49 -35.58 -21.05
CA GLY A 255 0.85 -36.39 -22.22
C GLY A 255 1.63 -37.68 -21.94
N GLU A 256 0.92 -38.80 -21.78
CA GLU A 256 0.98 -39.94 -22.72
C GLU A 256 0.01 -41.07 -22.26
N LEU A 257 -0.97 -41.34 -23.14
CA LEU A 257 -1.97 -42.43 -23.27
C LEU A 257 -3.43 -41.95 -23.23
#